data_AF-A0A383ELG8-F1
#
_entry.id   AF-A0A383ELG8-F1
#
_cell.length_a   1.000
_cell.length_b   1.000
_cell.length_c   1.000
_cell.angle_alpha   90.00
_cell.angle_beta   90.00
_cell.angle_gamma   90.00
#
_symmetry.space_group_name_H-M   'P 1'
#
loop_
_entity.id
_entity.type
_entity.pdbx_description
1 polymer ?
#
loop_
_entity_poly.entity_id
_entity_poly.type
_entity_poly.pdbx_seq_one_letter_code
_entity_poly.pdbx_strand_id
1 'polypeptide(L)'
;SVGANWQKQLDAIPHGEKTFLVPYRYGDAGWFDWQPMSALYPVYLWHLSMRDDDWERVERLQEKEANDWNQVHSFRDKHDAGHEQPWVNFLAGRNSDYPERIQQATYQQLCRRMAQTRADQDVGTQHHIHHWQWGNPVSSEALIQLTMGAPQPIYNGGLLHARVRYFDVERRRPGLPADVAALVESLAADRTVVRLVNTSATQARTVLLQAGAFGEHRFTAAEYESRTSE
;
A
#
# COMPACT_ATOMS: atom_id res chain seq x y z
N SER A 1 20.51 -15.47 -1.04
CA SER A 1 20.71 -14.31 -1.94
C SER A 1 19.45 -13.46 -1.90
N VAL A 2 19.56 -12.13 -1.87
CA VAL A 2 18.40 -11.21 -1.91
C VAL A 2 17.77 -11.19 -3.32
N GLY A 3 18.48 -11.70 -4.33
CA GLY A 3 18.01 -11.77 -5.72
C GLY A 3 16.70 -12.53 -5.93
N ALA A 4 16.35 -13.49 -5.06
CA ALA A 4 15.07 -14.21 -5.16
C ALA A 4 13.84 -13.29 -4.98
N ASN A 5 13.99 -12.18 -4.24
CA ASN A 5 12.90 -11.20 -4.04
C ASN A 5 12.67 -10.35 -5.30
N TRP A 6 13.71 -10.15 -6.10
CA TRP A 6 13.67 -9.32 -7.32
C TRP A 6 13.50 -10.12 -8.59
N GLN A 7 13.59 -11.45 -8.52
CA GLN A 7 13.46 -12.34 -9.67
C GLN A 7 12.17 -12.02 -10.45
N LYS A 8 11.04 -11.82 -9.78
CA LYS A 8 9.77 -11.44 -10.44
C LYS A 8 9.84 -10.10 -11.17
N GLN A 9 10.52 -9.11 -10.59
CA GLN A 9 10.67 -7.80 -11.24
C GLN A 9 11.67 -7.86 -12.40
N LEU A 10 12.73 -8.66 -12.29
CA LEU A 10 13.67 -8.87 -13.38
C LEU A 10 13.07 -9.70 -14.51
N ASP A 11 12.26 -10.71 -14.19
CA ASP A 11 11.54 -11.54 -15.15
C ASP A 11 10.41 -10.76 -15.85
N ALA A 12 9.92 -9.68 -15.24
CA ALA A 12 8.91 -8.79 -15.81
C ALA A 12 9.49 -7.79 -16.83
N ILE A 13 10.82 -7.63 -16.88
CA ILE A 13 11.48 -6.76 -17.86
C ILE A 13 11.35 -7.42 -19.24
N PRO A 14 10.81 -6.72 -20.26
CA PRO A 14 10.70 -7.28 -21.60
C PRO A 14 12.07 -7.70 -22.16
N HIS A 15 12.09 -8.81 -22.89
CA HIS A 15 13.34 -9.35 -23.42
C HIS A 15 14.04 -8.33 -24.33
N GLY A 16 15.29 -7.96 -23.99
CA GLY A 16 16.11 -7.00 -24.74
C GLY A 16 16.06 -5.57 -24.20
N GLU A 17 15.17 -5.28 -23.26
CA GLU A 17 15.14 -3.99 -22.55
C GLU A 17 16.27 -3.91 -21.52
N LYS A 18 16.76 -2.68 -21.29
CA LYS A 18 17.67 -2.37 -20.19
C LYS A 18 16.87 -1.65 -19.11
N THR A 19 17.04 -2.06 -17.86
CA THR A 19 16.45 -1.35 -16.72
C THR A 19 17.52 -0.59 -15.94
N PHE A 20 17.10 0.44 -15.21
CA PHE A 20 17.94 1.14 -14.25
C PHE A 20 18.24 0.26 -13.03
N LEU A 21 19.53 0.18 -12.69
CA LEU A 21 20.01 -0.58 -11.54
C LEU A 21 20.83 0.34 -10.64
N VAL A 22 20.76 0.11 -9.34
CA VAL A 22 21.60 0.77 -8.33
C VAL A 22 22.38 -0.29 -7.55
N PRO A 23 23.57 0.04 -7.03
CA PRO A 23 24.36 -0.93 -6.28
C PRO A 23 23.86 -1.04 -4.84
N TYR A 24 23.60 -2.26 -4.38
CA TYR A 24 23.09 -2.49 -3.01
C TYR A 24 24.21 -2.74 -2.00
N ARG A 25 25.44 -2.98 -2.45
CA ARG A 25 26.57 -3.34 -1.57
C ARG A 25 27.86 -2.65 -2.00
N TYR A 26 28.71 -2.38 -1.01
CA TYR A 26 30.06 -1.88 -1.21
C TYR A 26 31.06 -2.80 -0.50
N GLY A 27 32.14 -3.16 -1.17
CA GLY A 27 33.21 -3.98 -0.62
C GLY A 27 34.58 -3.54 -1.12
N ASP A 28 35.61 -4.35 -0.86
CA ASP A 28 37.00 -4.01 -1.18
C ASP A 28 37.26 -3.75 -2.68
N ALA A 29 36.43 -4.34 -3.56
CA ALA A 29 36.47 -4.12 -5.00
C ALA A 29 35.50 -3.02 -5.50
N GLY A 30 34.90 -2.24 -4.58
CA GLY A 30 33.93 -1.19 -4.89
C GLY A 30 32.48 -1.65 -4.81
N TRP A 31 31.61 -0.97 -5.56
CA TRP A 31 30.16 -1.22 -5.61
C TRP A 31 29.82 -2.50 -6.37
N PHE A 32 28.93 -3.32 -5.80
CA PHE A 32 28.43 -4.55 -6.41
C PHE A 32 26.98 -4.82 -5.99
N ASP A 33 26.42 -5.96 -6.44
CA ASP A 33 25.01 -6.33 -6.20
C ASP A 33 24.03 -5.31 -6.81
N TRP A 34 24.16 -5.10 -8.13
CA TRP A 34 23.32 -4.18 -8.90
C TRP A 34 21.91 -4.75 -9.07
N GLN A 35 20.91 -4.04 -8.56
CA GLN A 35 19.51 -4.46 -8.53
C GLN A 35 18.58 -3.29 -8.87
N PRO A 36 17.32 -3.55 -9.29
CA PRO A 36 16.31 -2.50 -9.42
C PRO A 36 16.16 -1.71 -8.12
N MET A 37 15.96 -0.40 -8.22
CA MET A 37 15.84 0.44 -7.03
C MET A 37 14.43 0.32 -6.44
N SER A 38 14.32 -0.08 -5.18
CA SER A 38 13.02 -0.13 -4.50
C SER A 38 12.34 1.25 -4.49
N ALA A 39 11.09 1.30 -4.98
CA ALA A 39 10.24 2.49 -4.91
C ALA A 39 9.79 2.84 -3.49
N LEU A 40 9.98 1.94 -2.51
CA LEU A 40 9.59 2.12 -1.12
C LEU A 40 10.12 3.43 -0.55
N TYR A 41 11.43 3.68 -0.56
CA TYR A 41 11.96 4.90 0.07
C TYR A 41 11.56 6.21 -0.63
N PRO A 42 11.68 6.33 -1.98
CA PRO A 42 11.22 7.53 -2.68
C PRO A 42 9.75 7.85 -2.45
N VAL A 43 8.87 6.84 -2.50
CA VAL A 43 7.43 7.03 -2.30
C VAL A 43 7.11 7.46 -0.87
N TYR A 44 7.80 6.92 0.13
CA TYR A 44 7.56 7.32 1.53
C TYR A 44 8.08 8.73 1.82
N LEU A 45 9.23 9.11 1.25
CA LEU A 45 9.76 10.46 1.38
C LEU A 45 8.81 11.48 0.76
N TRP A 46 8.37 11.23 -0.48
CA TRP A 46 7.32 12.03 -1.12
C TRP A 46 6.04 12.05 -0.30
N HIS A 47 5.58 10.91 0.20
CA HIS A 47 4.33 10.84 0.95
C HIS A 47 4.38 11.68 2.24
N LEU A 48 5.51 11.65 2.95
CA LEU A 48 5.68 12.37 4.20
C LEU A 48 5.87 13.88 3.97
N SER A 49 6.62 14.25 2.94
CA SER A 49 6.96 15.65 2.66
C SER A 49 5.88 16.37 1.85
N MET A 50 5.18 15.63 0.99
CA MET A 50 4.30 16.13 -0.08
C MET A 50 4.97 17.19 -0.98
N ARG A 51 6.29 17.20 -1.06
CA ARG A 51 7.05 18.18 -1.86
C ARG A 51 7.13 17.75 -3.32
N ASP A 52 7.00 18.72 -4.22
CA ASP A 52 7.11 18.51 -5.67
C ASP A 52 8.48 17.93 -6.06
N ASP A 53 9.57 18.36 -5.42
CA ASP A 53 10.91 17.85 -5.74
C ASP A 53 11.11 16.40 -5.31
N ASP A 54 10.38 15.90 -4.30
CA ASP A 54 10.32 14.48 -3.94
C ASP A 54 9.49 13.68 -4.95
N TRP A 55 8.37 14.25 -5.42
CA TRP A 55 7.56 13.66 -6.49
C TRP A 55 8.37 13.50 -7.78
N GLU A 56 9.15 14.52 -8.16
CA GLU A 56 10.06 14.44 -9.30
C GLU A 56 11.10 13.31 -9.15
N ARG A 57 11.51 12.94 -7.92
CA ARG A 57 12.40 11.78 -7.71
C ARG A 57 11.70 10.48 -8.05
N VAL A 58 10.41 10.35 -7.70
CA VAL A 58 9.58 9.19 -8.01
C VAL A 58 9.37 9.07 -9.52
N GLU A 59 9.00 10.17 -10.19
CA GLU A 59 8.82 10.20 -11.66
C GLU A 59 10.12 9.85 -12.40
N ARG A 60 11.26 10.44 -11.99
CA ARG A 60 12.57 10.10 -12.60
C ARG A 60 12.97 8.64 -12.39
N LEU A 61 12.53 8.01 -11.29
CA LEU A 61 12.76 6.58 -11.09
C LEU A 61 11.89 5.77 -12.05
N GLN A 62 10.59 6.08 -12.13
CA GLN A 62 9.66 5.43 -13.06
C GLN A 62 10.13 5.53 -14.52
N GLU A 63 10.57 6.70 -14.98
CA GLU A 63 11.07 6.91 -16.35
C GLU A 63 12.30 6.06 -16.69
N LYS A 64 13.08 5.68 -15.68
CA LYS A 64 14.33 4.93 -15.85
C LYS A 64 14.16 3.43 -15.70
N GLU A 65 13.11 2.98 -15.04
CA GLU A 65 12.81 1.56 -14.89
C GLU A 65 12.07 1.02 -16.12
N ALA A 66 12.45 -0.17 -16.58
CA ALA A 66 11.76 -0.84 -17.67
C ALA A 66 10.46 -1.56 -17.24
N ASN A 67 10.19 -1.61 -15.93
CA ASN A 67 9.03 -2.30 -15.38
C ASN A 67 7.75 -1.47 -15.54
N ASP A 68 6.64 -2.14 -15.79
CA ASP A 68 5.33 -1.49 -15.81
C ASP A 68 4.84 -1.21 -14.38
N TRP A 69 4.88 0.07 -14.01
CA TRP A 69 4.44 0.55 -12.69
C TRP A 69 2.94 0.41 -12.44
N ASN A 70 2.12 0.08 -13.44
CA ASN A 70 0.70 -0.15 -13.23
C ASN A 70 0.37 -1.58 -12.78
N GLN A 71 1.33 -2.50 -12.84
CA GLN A 71 1.07 -3.90 -12.51
C GLN A 71 0.88 -4.13 -11.01
N VAL A 72 -0.15 -4.92 -10.70
CA VAL A 72 -0.44 -5.43 -9.36
C VAL A 72 -0.32 -6.94 -9.41
N HIS A 73 0.41 -7.53 -8.46
CA HIS A 73 0.60 -8.97 -8.38
C HIS A 73 0.26 -9.49 -6.99
N SER A 74 -0.32 -10.69 -6.90
CA SER A 74 -0.47 -11.34 -5.62
C SER A 74 0.87 -11.98 -5.19
N PHE A 75 1.52 -11.41 -4.18
CA PHE A 75 2.73 -11.98 -3.58
C PHE A 75 2.79 -11.72 -2.07
N ARG A 76 3.83 -12.25 -1.44
CA ARG A 76 4.16 -12.01 -0.03
C ARG A 76 5.65 -11.73 0.04
N ASP A 77 6.00 -10.60 0.60
CA ASP A 77 7.37 -10.28 0.98
C ASP A 77 7.48 -10.20 2.51
N LYS A 78 8.56 -9.62 3.03
CA LYS A 78 8.75 -9.46 4.48
C LYS A 78 7.91 -8.31 5.05
N HIS A 79 7.61 -7.30 4.24
CA HIS A 79 6.86 -6.10 4.64
C HIS A 79 5.34 -6.29 4.55
N ASP A 80 4.90 -7.34 3.84
CA ASP A 80 3.52 -7.47 3.36
C ASP A 80 3.10 -6.20 2.60
N ALA A 81 4.03 -5.72 1.76
CA ALA A 81 3.98 -4.48 0.98
C ALA A 81 4.43 -4.74 -0.48
N GLY A 82 4.78 -3.68 -1.21
CA GLY A 82 5.42 -3.73 -2.52
C GLY A 82 4.51 -3.34 -3.68
N HIS A 83 3.40 -2.65 -3.39
CA HIS A 83 2.52 -2.02 -4.38
C HIS A 83 2.61 -0.48 -4.35
N GLU A 84 3.74 0.08 -3.93
CA GLU A 84 3.96 1.53 -3.94
C GLU A 84 3.87 2.10 -5.35
N GLN A 85 4.50 1.46 -6.34
CA GLN A 85 4.47 1.90 -7.74
C GLN A 85 3.05 2.01 -8.33
N PRO A 86 2.22 0.95 -8.31
CA PRO A 86 0.87 1.04 -8.87
C PRO A 86 -0.04 1.97 -8.07
N TRP A 87 0.19 2.12 -6.76
CA TRP A 87 -0.55 3.05 -5.92
C TRP A 87 -0.26 4.51 -6.28
N VAL A 88 1.01 4.92 -6.44
CA VAL A 88 1.33 6.30 -6.81
C VAL A 88 0.85 6.65 -8.22
N ASN A 89 0.88 5.69 -9.15
CA ASN A 89 0.27 5.88 -10.47
C ASN A 89 -1.25 6.04 -10.39
N PHE A 90 -1.93 5.34 -9.48
CA PHE A 90 -3.35 5.55 -9.24
C PHE A 90 -3.63 6.96 -8.70
N LEU A 91 -2.87 7.42 -7.71
CA LEU A 91 -2.99 8.78 -7.17
C LEU A 91 -2.70 9.86 -8.22
N ALA A 92 -1.83 9.57 -9.18
CA ALA A 92 -1.53 10.43 -10.33
C ALA A 92 -2.55 10.30 -11.49
N GLY A 93 -3.60 9.49 -11.33
CA GLY A 93 -4.65 9.28 -12.35
C GLY A 93 -4.27 8.39 -13.53
N ARG A 94 -3.16 7.64 -13.44
CA ARG A 94 -2.59 6.80 -14.51
C ARG A 94 -2.90 5.30 -14.37
N ASN A 95 -3.53 4.89 -13.27
CA ASN A 95 -3.81 3.48 -12.95
C ASN A 95 -5.21 3.31 -12.34
N SER A 96 -6.27 3.59 -13.11
CA SER A 96 -7.65 3.69 -12.58
C SER A 96 -8.23 2.37 -12.07
N ASP A 97 -7.76 1.23 -12.55
CA ASP A 97 -8.17 -0.13 -12.15
C ASP A 97 -7.45 -0.64 -10.89
N TYR A 98 -6.44 0.09 -10.41
CA TYR A 98 -5.65 -0.27 -9.23
C TYR A 98 -6.49 -0.60 -7.99
N PRO A 99 -7.52 0.18 -7.58
CA PRO A 99 -8.28 -0.12 -6.38
C PRO A 99 -8.95 -1.49 -6.38
N GLU A 100 -9.43 -1.95 -7.55
CA GLU A 100 -10.01 -3.28 -7.69
C GLU A 100 -8.92 -4.36 -7.69
N ARG A 101 -7.84 -4.12 -8.44
CA ARG A 101 -6.74 -5.08 -8.58
C ARG A 101 -5.99 -5.35 -7.29
N ILE A 102 -5.69 -4.33 -6.49
CA ILE A 102 -5.01 -4.51 -5.21
C ILE A 102 -5.88 -5.29 -4.21
N GLN A 103 -7.18 -5.01 -4.16
CA GLN A 103 -8.12 -5.79 -3.35
C GLN A 103 -8.18 -7.25 -3.80
N GLN A 104 -8.21 -7.50 -5.11
CA GLN A 104 -8.18 -8.87 -5.65
C GLN A 104 -6.86 -9.59 -5.31
N ALA A 105 -5.72 -8.91 -5.45
CA ALA A 105 -4.41 -9.47 -5.12
C ALA A 105 -4.30 -9.82 -3.62
N THR A 106 -4.78 -8.94 -2.74
CA THR A 106 -4.86 -9.18 -1.29
C THR A 106 -5.83 -10.31 -0.95
N TYR A 107 -7.00 -10.36 -1.58
CA TYR A 107 -7.97 -11.45 -1.38
C TYR A 107 -7.39 -12.82 -1.76
N GLN A 108 -6.65 -12.90 -2.88
CA GLN A 108 -5.94 -14.12 -3.27
C GLN A 108 -4.93 -14.57 -2.20
N GLN A 109 -4.15 -13.64 -1.61
CA GLN A 109 -3.25 -13.98 -0.50
C GLN A 109 -4.03 -14.48 0.71
N LEU A 110 -5.12 -13.80 1.08
CA LEU A 110 -5.97 -14.18 2.21
C LEU A 110 -6.52 -15.59 2.02
N CYS A 111 -7.12 -15.91 0.87
CA CYS A 111 -7.61 -17.26 0.55
C CYS A 111 -6.51 -18.33 0.64
N ARG A 112 -5.34 -18.06 0.04
CA ARG A 112 -4.19 -18.96 0.07
C ARG A 112 -3.73 -19.23 1.51
N ARG A 113 -3.59 -18.18 2.32
CA ARG A 113 -3.10 -18.28 3.71
C ARG A 113 -4.14 -18.94 4.62
N MET A 114 -5.43 -18.65 4.45
CA MET A 114 -6.50 -19.38 5.16
C MET A 114 -6.51 -20.87 4.83
N ALA A 115 -6.30 -21.24 3.56
CA ALA A 115 -6.19 -22.65 3.16
C ALA A 115 -4.96 -23.32 3.80
N GLN A 116 -3.82 -22.61 3.82
CA GLN A 116 -2.61 -23.06 4.50
C GLN A 116 -2.85 -23.28 6.00
N THR A 117 -3.44 -22.31 6.72
CA THR A 117 -3.78 -22.44 8.14
C THR A 117 -4.71 -23.62 8.42
N ARG A 118 -5.67 -23.92 7.53
CA ARG A 118 -6.58 -25.06 7.69
C ARG A 118 -5.88 -26.41 7.47
N ALA A 119 -4.93 -26.47 6.56
CA ALA A 119 -4.17 -27.68 6.26
C ALA A 119 -3.05 -27.95 7.28
N ASP A 120 -2.64 -26.93 8.01
CA ASP A 120 -1.54 -26.97 8.98
C ASP A 120 -1.87 -27.87 10.18
N GLN A 121 -1.26 -29.05 10.24
CA GLN A 121 -1.36 -30.00 11.36
C GLN A 121 -0.27 -29.79 12.41
N ASP A 122 0.63 -28.85 12.15
CA ASP A 122 1.87 -28.65 12.86
C ASP A 122 1.69 -27.54 13.92
N VAL A 123 0.79 -26.56 13.73
CA VAL A 123 0.59 -25.45 14.69
C VAL A 123 0.56 -25.90 16.17
N GLY A 124 1.54 -25.43 16.95
CA GLY A 124 1.65 -25.72 18.38
C GLY A 124 2.61 -26.86 18.75
N THR A 125 3.27 -27.51 17.78
CA THR A 125 4.37 -28.46 18.05
C THR A 125 5.75 -27.83 17.77
N GLN A 126 6.82 -28.62 17.60
CA GLN A 126 8.17 -28.09 17.31
C GLN A 126 8.26 -27.62 15.85
N HIS A 127 8.06 -26.33 15.60
CA HIS A 127 8.19 -25.73 14.27
C HIS A 127 9.21 -24.62 14.21
N HIS A 128 9.59 -24.30 12.97
CA HIS A 128 10.40 -23.15 12.66
C HIS A 128 9.75 -21.86 13.21
N ILE A 129 10.56 -20.97 13.78
CA ILE A 129 10.08 -19.74 14.46
C ILE A 129 9.23 -18.82 13.55
N HIS A 130 9.37 -18.92 12.23
CA HIS A 130 8.61 -18.13 11.25
C HIS A 130 7.38 -18.84 10.68
N HIS A 131 7.05 -20.06 11.12
CA HIS A 131 5.95 -20.87 10.58
C HIS A 131 4.61 -20.10 10.56
N TRP A 132 4.26 -19.47 11.69
CA TRP A 132 3.04 -18.67 11.82
C TRP A 132 3.02 -17.43 10.92
N GLN A 133 4.19 -16.88 10.56
CA GLN A 133 4.27 -15.71 9.65
C GLN A 133 3.91 -16.09 8.21
N TRP A 134 4.10 -17.35 7.82
CA TRP A 134 3.75 -17.82 6.48
C TRP A 134 2.25 -17.98 6.29
N GLY A 135 1.54 -18.32 7.37
CA GLY A 135 0.09 -18.57 7.36
C GLY A 135 -0.78 -17.40 7.80
N ASN A 136 -0.24 -16.27 8.28
CA ASN A 136 -1.06 -15.15 8.78
C ASN A 136 -1.94 -14.54 7.67
N PRO A 137 -3.29 -14.71 7.70
CA PRO A 137 -4.17 -14.25 6.62
C PRO A 137 -4.46 -12.75 6.66
N VAL A 138 -4.02 -12.05 7.72
CA VAL A 138 -4.23 -10.61 7.88
C VAL A 138 -3.19 -9.86 7.04
N SER A 139 -3.67 -9.08 6.09
CA SER A 139 -2.87 -8.13 5.28
C SER A 139 -3.53 -6.76 5.31
N SER A 140 -2.72 -5.70 5.37
CA SER A 140 -3.20 -4.33 5.59
C SER A 140 -2.93 -3.38 4.43
N GLU A 141 -1.99 -3.69 3.53
CA GLU A 141 -1.49 -2.76 2.51
C GLU A 141 -2.63 -2.14 1.69
N ALA A 142 -3.49 -2.97 1.09
CA ALA A 142 -4.61 -2.50 0.27
C ALA A 142 -5.52 -1.55 1.04
N LEU A 143 -5.88 -1.89 2.28
CA LEU A 143 -6.77 -1.06 3.09
C LEU A 143 -6.08 0.24 3.52
N ILE A 144 -4.79 0.19 3.83
CA ILE A 144 -4.01 1.37 4.23
C ILE A 144 -3.86 2.33 3.04
N GLN A 145 -3.52 1.83 1.85
CA GLN A 145 -3.39 2.62 0.64
C GLN A 145 -4.74 3.21 0.19
N LEU A 146 -5.78 2.37 0.09
CA LEU A 146 -7.07 2.79 -0.44
C LEU A 146 -7.91 3.58 0.56
N THR A 147 -7.92 3.23 1.84
CA THR A 147 -8.81 3.90 2.80
C THR A 147 -8.08 5.02 3.55
N MET A 148 -6.80 4.85 3.88
CA MET A 148 -6.08 5.79 4.75
C MET A 148 -5.14 6.73 3.98
N GLY A 149 -4.92 6.48 2.68
CA GLY A 149 -4.07 7.32 1.83
C GLY A 149 -2.62 7.29 2.26
N ALA A 150 -2.12 6.12 2.63
CA ALA A 150 -0.77 5.94 3.16
C ALA A 150 -0.08 4.74 2.52
N PRO A 151 1.25 4.73 2.44
CA PRO A 151 1.96 3.48 2.19
C PRO A 151 1.86 2.56 3.41
N GLN A 152 2.13 1.26 3.20
CA GLN A 152 2.21 0.27 4.28
C GLN A 152 3.24 0.71 5.35
N PRO A 153 3.17 0.34 6.63
CA PRO A 153 4.24 0.67 7.57
C PRO A 153 5.55 -0.04 7.22
N ILE A 154 6.69 0.67 7.31
CA ILE A 154 8.01 0.04 7.10
C ILE A 154 8.23 -1.02 8.19
N TYR A 155 8.46 -2.26 7.76
CA TYR A 155 8.77 -3.39 8.63
C TYR A 155 9.94 -3.07 9.57
N ASN A 156 9.83 -3.51 10.84
CA ASN A 156 10.73 -3.21 11.97
C ASN A 156 10.62 -1.81 12.62
N GLY A 157 9.48 -1.11 12.49
CA GLY A 157 9.17 0.02 13.36
C GLY A 157 8.84 1.35 12.68
N GLY A 158 8.52 1.33 11.38
CA GLY A 158 7.94 2.50 10.74
C GLY A 158 6.58 2.85 11.35
N LEU A 159 6.36 4.14 11.63
CA LEU A 159 5.05 4.64 12.03
C LEU A 159 4.12 4.67 10.81
N LEU A 160 2.83 4.42 11.04
CA LEU A 160 1.81 4.60 10.01
C LEU A 160 1.46 6.08 9.89
N HIS A 161 2.18 6.82 9.06
CA HIS A 161 1.82 8.19 8.70
C HIS A 161 0.71 8.13 7.65
N ALA A 162 -0.53 8.37 8.05
CA ALA A 162 -1.67 8.31 7.15
C ALA A 162 -2.37 9.65 7.02
N ARG A 163 -3.07 9.86 5.91
CA ARG A 163 -3.78 11.12 5.67
C ARG A 163 -5.05 11.20 6.49
N VAL A 164 -5.77 10.08 6.58
CA VAL A 164 -7.03 9.99 7.31
C VAL A 164 -7.14 8.68 8.08
N ARG A 165 -7.89 8.71 9.18
CA ARG A 165 -8.24 7.53 9.98
C ARG A 165 -9.72 7.57 10.35
N TYR A 166 -10.38 6.40 10.34
CA TYR A 166 -11.82 6.30 10.56
C TYR A 166 -12.16 5.70 11.92
N PHE A 167 -13.31 6.11 12.45
CA PHE A 167 -13.90 5.56 13.66
C PHE A 167 -15.39 5.32 13.47
N ASP A 168 -15.83 4.14 13.92
CA ASP A 168 -17.24 3.77 14.07
C ASP A 168 -17.73 4.31 15.40
N VAL A 169 -18.46 5.43 15.32
CA VAL A 169 -18.96 6.16 16.50
C VAL A 169 -20.08 5.41 17.22
N GLU A 170 -20.88 4.64 16.49
CA GLU A 170 -21.99 3.86 17.04
C GLU A 170 -21.45 2.69 17.86
N ARG A 171 -20.44 1.98 17.32
CA ARG A 171 -19.79 0.86 18.01
C ARG A 171 -18.59 1.27 18.87
N ARG A 172 -18.25 2.57 18.91
CA ARG A 172 -17.15 3.15 19.70
C ARG A 172 -15.81 2.44 19.47
N ARG A 173 -15.46 2.18 18.22
CA ARG A 173 -14.23 1.46 17.83
C ARG A 173 -13.51 2.13 16.67
N PRO A 174 -12.19 1.94 16.53
CA PRO A 174 -11.48 2.33 15.32
C PRO A 174 -11.93 1.49 14.11
N GLY A 175 -11.78 2.08 12.93
CA GLY A 175 -12.12 1.49 11.64
C GLY A 175 -13.42 2.03 11.06
N LEU A 176 -13.68 1.66 9.81
CA LEU A 176 -14.91 2.01 9.11
C LEU A 176 -16.13 1.31 9.77
N PRO A 177 -17.28 1.99 9.88
CA PRO A 177 -18.54 1.35 10.23
C PRO A 177 -18.91 0.24 9.25
N ALA A 178 -19.85 -0.63 9.65
CA ALA A 178 -20.46 -1.56 8.70
C ALA A 178 -21.14 -0.80 7.56
N ASP A 179 -21.08 -1.37 6.35
CA ASP A 179 -21.69 -0.81 5.14
C ASP A 179 -21.15 0.58 4.74
N VAL A 180 -19.92 0.92 5.14
CA VAL A 180 -19.24 2.14 4.69
C VAL A 180 -17.99 1.75 3.92
N ALA A 181 -17.95 2.12 2.64
CA ALA A 181 -16.75 2.04 1.81
C ALA A 181 -16.05 3.39 1.76
N ALA A 182 -14.70 3.37 1.76
CA ALA A 182 -13.88 4.55 1.63
C ALA A 182 -12.80 4.33 0.56
N LEU A 183 -12.54 5.37 -0.24
CA LEU A 183 -11.46 5.40 -1.21
C LEU A 183 -10.81 6.78 -1.18
N VAL A 184 -9.51 6.83 -0.92
CA VAL A 184 -8.67 8.00 -1.11
C VAL A 184 -8.35 8.08 -2.59
N GLU A 185 -8.80 9.15 -3.25
CA GLU A 185 -8.70 9.30 -4.70
C GLU A 185 -7.44 10.08 -5.11
N SER A 186 -7.07 11.09 -4.32
CA SER A 186 -5.90 11.92 -4.62
C SER A 186 -5.32 12.55 -3.36
N LEU A 187 -4.01 12.79 -3.39
CA LEU A 187 -3.25 13.43 -2.32
C LEU A 187 -2.53 14.68 -2.86
N ALA A 188 -2.57 15.76 -2.09
CA ALA A 188 -1.72 16.94 -2.27
C ALA A 188 -1.21 17.41 -0.90
N ALA A 189 -0.32 18.41 -0.88
CA ALA A 189 0.28 18.91 0.36
C ALA A 189 -0.76 19.40 1.38
N ASP A 190 -1.79 20.12 0.91
CA ASP A 190 -2.84 20.72 1.74
C ASP A 190 -4.23 20.08 1.55
N ARG A 191 -4.35 19.09 0.67
CA ARG A 191 -5.63 18.47 0.30
C ARG A 191 -5.58 16.95 0.27
N THR A 192 -6.66 16.31 0.70
CA THR A 192 -6.92 14.87 0.51
C THR A 192 -8.35 14.73 0.00
N VAL A 193 -8.55 13.98 -1.09
CA VAL A 193 -9.87 13.68 -1.61
C VAL A 193 -10.24 12.26 -1.21
N VAL A 194 -11.39 12.11 -0.55
CA VAL A 194 -11.92 10.83 -0.09
C VAL A 194 -13.34 10.67 -0.59
N ARG A 195 -13.60 9.55 -1.27
CA ARG A 195 -14.93 9.08 -1.59
C ARG A 195 -15.43 8.19 -0.47
N LEU A 196 -16.55 8.58 0.13
CA LEU A 196 -17.27 7.79 1.12
C LEU A 196 -18.59 7.33 0.52
N VAL A 197 -18.88 6.03 0.62
CA VAL A 197 -20.12 5.45 0.11
C VAL A 197 -20.78 4.65 1.22
N ASN A 198 -22.03 5.00 1.54
CA ASN A 198 -22.90 4.13 2.29
C ASN A 198 -23.43 3.03 1.36
N THR A 199 -23.01 1.79 1.58
CA THR A 199 -23.43 0.63 0.80
C THR A 199 -24.72 -0.01 1.35
N SER A 200 -25.27 0.52 2.45
CA SER A 200 -26.55 0.07 2.97
C SER A 200 -27.71 0.64 2.15
N ALA A 201 -28.65 -0.21 1.78
CA ALA A 201 -29.87 0.21 1.08
C ALA A 201 -30.91 0.88 2.02
N THR A 202 -30.77 0.72 3.34
CA THR A 202 -31.84 1.07 4.30
C THR A 202 -31.36 1.79 5.56
N GLN A 203 -30.07 1.75 5.88
CA GLN A 203 -29.55 2.31 7.12
C GLN A 203 -28.68 3.52 6.82
N ALA A 204 -28.92 4.63 7.52
CA ALA A 204 -27.95 5.71 7.59
C ALA A 204 -26.71 5.25 8.39
N ARG A 205 -25.55 5.81 8.06
CA ARG A 205 -24.28 5.49 8.72
C ARG A 205 -23.58 6.78 9.14
N THR A 206 -23.05 6.79 10.35
CA THR A 206 -22.19 7.87 10.84
C THR A 206 -20.76 7.38 10.94
N VAL A 207 -19.83 8.10 10.31
CA VAL A 207 -18.38 7.83 10.39
C VAL A 207 -17.66 9.07 10.88
N LEU A 208 -16.72 8.89 11.81
CA LEU A 208 -15.83 9.96 12.24
C LEU A 208 -14.49 9.83 11.52
N LEU A 209 -14.05 10.91 10.88
CA LEU A 209 -12.76 11.02 10.21
C LEU A 209 -11.82 11.85 11.07
N GLN A 210 -10.64 11.30 11.34
CA GLN A 210 -9.54 11.99 11.98
C GLN A 210 -8.49 12.36 10.93
N ALA A 211 -7.97 13.59 11.04
CA ALA A 211 -6.86 14.07 10.24
C ALA A 211 -5.55 13.46 10.78
N GLY A 212 -4.89 12.61 10.00
CA GLY A 212 -3.71 11.89 10.48
C GLY A 212 -4.03 10.58 11.21
N ALA A 213 -3.10 9.63 11.20
CA ALA A 213 -3.25 8.38 11.96
C ALA A 213 -3.23 8.60 13.48
N PHE A 214 -2.51 9.64 13.92
CA PHE A 214 -2.24 10.02 15.29
C PHE A 214 -2.83 11.39 15.67
N GLY A 215 -3.59 12.03 14.76
CA GLY A 215 -4.10 13.38 14.98
C GLY A 215 -3.06 14.47 14.70
N GLU A 216 -2.01 14.12 13.95
CA GLU A 216 -0.90 15.01 13.58
C GLU A 216 -1.28 16.07 12.54
N HIS A 217 -2.45 15.93 11.91
CA HIS A 217 -2.98 16.89 10.94
C HIS A 217 -4.22 17.60 11.51
N ARG A 218 -4.63 18.67 10.82
CA ARG A 218 -5.84 19.42 11.16
C ARG A 218 -6.63 19.73 9.90
N PHE A 219 -7.90 19.33 9.87
CA PHE A 219 -8.83 19.81 8.86
C PHE A 219 -9.20 21.27 9.17
N THR A 220 -9.04 22.14 8.18
CA THR A 220 -9.43 23.57 8.26
C THR A 220 -10.67 23.87 7.42
N ALA A 221 -10.91 23.08 6.37
CA ALA A 221 -12.09 23.15 5.50
C ALA A 221 -12.48 21.74 5.06
N ALA A 222 -13.76 21.59 4.68
CA ALA A 222 -14.29 20.40 4.03
C ALA A 222 -15.25 20.84 2.93
N GLU A 223 -15.05 20.30 1.74
CA GLU A 223 -15.89 20.55 0.55
C GLU A 223 -16.37 19.20 0.03
N TYR A 224 -17.56 19.18 -0.58
CA TYR A 224 -18.12 17.98 -1.19
C TYR A 224 -18.72 18.35 -2.56
N GLU A 225 -18.43 17.54 -3.59
CA GLU A 225 -18.95 17.77 -4.95
C GLU A 225 -20.43 17.40 -5.06
N SER A 226 -20.82 16.26 -4.50
CA SER A 226 -22.19 15.75 -4.57
C SER A 226 -22.58 15.06 -3.28
N ARG A 227 -23.72 15.45 -2.70
CA ARG A 227 -24.42 14.65 -1.70
C ARG A 227 -25.55 13.92 -2.41
N THR A 228 -25.38 12.63 -2.66
CA THR A 228 -26.40 11.79 -3.32
C THR A 228 -27.40 11.19 -2.32
N SER A 229 -27.22 11.45 -1.02
CA SER A 229 -28.20 11.14 0.02
C SER A 229 -28.79 12.42 0.63
N GLU A 230 -29.96 12.32 1.25
CA GLU A 230 -30.49 13.39 2.12
C GLU A 230 -29.68 13.56 3.43
#